data_AF-X0VXU3-F1
#
_entry.id   AF-X0VXU3-F1
#
_cell.length_a   1.000
_cell.length_b   1.000
_cell.length_c   1.000
_cell.angle_alpha   90.00
_cell.angle_beta   90.00
_cell.angle_gamma   90.00
#
_symmetry.space_group_name_H-M   'P 1'
#
loop_
_entity.id
_entity.type
_entity.pdbx_description
1 polymer ?
#
loop_
_entity_poly.entity_id
_entity_poly.type
_entity_poly.pdbx_seq_one_letter_code
_entity_poly.pdbx_strand_id
1 'polypeptide(L)'
;MPETITVKVLQGKTGTVWKYRKPDSGWSILKTDKGICKGVVEFEPNAGDMLQLEGTWATSNYDGALEFSFKNAILTIPEDPRALLQYAANITKGIGPAIEDVIWIEYGESWREHDDLTGIPGVGESTRWYWQDTLKRLEEQQVQTQTISFLLGKGCTINLATLAWTRWGAKTYG
;
A
#
# COMPACT_ATOMS: atom_id res chain seq x y z
N MET A 1 5.95 -18.76 15.85
CA MET A 1 5.27 -17.57 16.40
C MET A 1 4.78 -16.74 15.22
N PRO A 2 3.62 -16.06 15.32
CA PRO A 2 3.21 -15.12 14.28
C PRO A 2 4.24 -13.98 14.20
N GLU A 3 4.61 -13.63 12.97
CA GLU A 3 5.51 -12.55 12.60
C GLU A 3 4.72 -11.48 11.85
N THR A 4 5.16 -10.23 11.97
CA THR A 4 4.67 -9.12 11.16
C THR A 4 5.69 -8.77 10.09
N ILE A 5 5.29 -8.79 8.82
CA ILE A 5 6.15 -8.41 7.70
C ILE A 5 5.51 -7.25 6.92
N THR A 6 6.34 -6.33 6.43
CA THR A 6 5.94 -5.35 5.42
C THR A 6 6.29 -5.87 4.04
N VAL A 7 5.36 -5.76 3.10
CA VAL A 7 5.49 -6.22 1.71
C VAL A 7 4.94 -5.19 0.75
N LYS A 8 5.49 -5.15 -0.47
CA LYS A 8 4.95 -4.36 -1.58
C LYS A 8 4.21 -5.27 -2.56
N VAL A 9 2.97 -4.95 -2.88
CA VAL A 9 2.16 -5.67 -3.86
C VAL A 9 2.73 -5.42 -5.27
N LEU A 10 3.08 -6.48 -5.97
CA LEU A 10 3.65 -6.38 -7.31
C LEU A 10 2.57 -6.42 -8.39
N GLN A 11 2.77 -5.63 -9.45
CA GLN A 11 1.95 -5.74 -10.65
C GLN A 11 2.30 -7.04 -11.40
N GLY A 12 1.28 -7.78 -11.82
CA GLY A 12 1.47 -8.87 -12.79
C GLY A 12 1.84 -8.34 -14.16
N LYS A 13 2.51 -9.15 -14.98
CA LYS A 13 2.53 -8.92 -16.42
C LYS A 13 1.09 -8.92 -16.95
N THR A 14 0.81 -8.13 -17.98
CA THR A 14 -0.49 -8.13 -18.67
C THR A 14 -0.88 -9.58 -19.03
N GLY A 15 -2.05 -10.02 -18.57
CA GLY A 15 -2.53 -11.40 -18.76
C GLY A 15 -2.11 -12.42 -17.69
N THR A 16 -1.35 -12.03 -16.66
CA THR A 16 -1.01 -12.89 -15.52
C THR A 16 -1.84 -12.53 -14.29
N VAL A 17 -2.48 -13.51 -13.65
CA VAL A 17 -3.20 -13.32 -12.39
C VAL A 17 -2.19 -12.98 -11.29
N TRP A 18 -2.17 -11.71 -10.85
CA TRP A 18 -1.26 -11.21 -9.81
C TRP A 18 -1.93 -11.01 -8.46
N LYS A 19 -3.27 -10.99 -8.47
CA LYS A 19 -4.12 -11.14 -7.30
C LYS A 19 -5.21 -12.15 -7.65
N TYR A 20 -5.34 -13.17 -6.82
CA TYR A 20 -6.56 -13.98 -6.77
C TYR A 20 -7.28 -13.60 -5.50
N ARG A 21 -8.57 -13.28 -5.56
CA ARG A 21 -9.42 -13.05 -4.39
C ARG A 21 -10.66 -13.91 -4.52
N LYS A 22 -10.93 -14.71 -3.49
CA LYS A 22 -12.19 -15.44 -3.36
C LYS A 22 -13.27 -14.46 -2.88
N PRO A 23 -14.32 -14.17 -3.68
CA PRO A 23 -15.30 -13.13 -3.36
C PRO A 23 -15.96 -13.31 -1.99
N ASP A 24 -16.28 -14.56 -1.64
CA ASP A 24 -17.11 -14.87 -0.47
C ASP A 24 -16.34 -14.87 0.86
N SER A 25 -15.00 -14.89 0.82
CA SER A 25 -14.19 -15.10 2.03
C SER A 25 -13.05 -14.10 2.20
N GLY A 26 -12.87 -13.15 1.27
CA GLY A 26 -11.72 -12.23 1.29
C GLY A 26 -10.35 -12.90 1.14
N TRP A 27 -10.32 -14.23 0.96
CA TRP A 27 -9.08 -14.99 0.88
C TRP A 27 -8.38 -14.65 -0.42
N SER A 28 -7.16 -14.14 -0.29
CA SER A 28 -6.39 -13.55 -1.37
C SER A 28 -5.01 -14.17 -1.47
N ILE A 29 -4.55 -14.38 -2.70
CA ILE A 29 -3.15 -14.68 -3.03
C ILE A 29 -2.56 -13.40 -3.60
N LEU A 30 -1.55 -12.88 -2.92
CA LEU A 30 -0.83 -11.67 -3.29
C LEU A 30 0.57 -12.03 -3.76
N LYS A 31 0.94 -11.53 -4.93
CA LYS A 31 2.34 -11.52 -5.37
C LYS A 31 3.03 -10.29 -4.81
N THR A 32 4.12 -10.48 -4.07
CA THR A 32 4.85 -9.41 -3.41
C THR A 32 6.35 -9.46 -3.69
N ASP A 33 7.06 -8.41 -3.30
CA ASP A 33 8.52 -8.33 -3.30
C ASP A 33 9.20 -9.40 -2.42
N LYS A 34 8.46 -9.98 -1.46
CA LYS A 34 8.91 -11.07 -0.59
C LYS A 34 8.40 -12.46 -1.01
N GLY A 35 7.81 -12.58 -2.20
CA GLY A 35 7.30 -13.85 -2.73
C GLY A 35 5.77 -13.91 -2.72
N ILE A 36 5.22 -15.11 -2.50
CA ILE A 36 3.77 -15.31 -2.49
C ILE A 36 3.26 -15.21 -1.05
N CYS A 37 2.29 -14.34 -0.83
CA CYS A 37 1.59 -14.19 0.45
C CYS A 37 0.12 -14.61 0.28
N LYS A 38 -0.42 -15.42 1.19
CA LYS A 38 -1.80 -15.93 1.14
C LYS A 38 -2.51 -15.66 2.45
N GLY A 39 -3.75 -15.18 2.40
CA GLY A 39 -4.48 -14.85 3.62
C GLY A 39 -5.74 -14.06 3.37
N VAL A 40 -6.40 -13.59 4.43
CA VAL A 40 -7.61 -12.79 4.32
C VAL A 40 -7.23 -11.31 4.18
N VAL A 41 -7.71 -10.66 3.12
CA VAL A 41 -7.59 -9.22 2.90
C VAL A 41 -9.00 -8.65 2.76
N GLU A 42 -9.36 -7.75 3.67
CA GLU A 42 -10.73 -7.19 3.72
C GLU A 42 -10.96 -6.10 2.66
N PHE A 43 -9.90 -5.42 2.23
CA PHE A 43 -9.94 -4.41 1.16
C PHE A 43 -9.33 -4.96 -0.14
N GLU A 44 -9.47 -4.24 -1.24
CA GLU A 44 -8.86 -4.62 -2.52
C GLU A 44 -7.51 -3.91 -2.72
N PRO A 45 -6.37 -4.61 -2.60
CA PRO A 45 -5.07 -3.99 -2.79
C PRO A 45 -4.80 -3.70 -4.28
N ASN A 46 -4.13 -2.58 -4.51
CA ASN A 46 -3.65 -2.13 -5.80
C ASN A 46 -2.18 -2.50 -5.98
N ALA A 47 -1.75 -2.55 -7.24
CA ALA A 47 -0.33 -2.68 -7.53
C ALA A 47 0.44 -1.51 -6.89
N GLY A 48 1.59 -1.83 -6.31
CA GLY A 48 2.44 -0.87 -5.60
C GLY A 48 2.04 -0.62 -4.15
N ASP A 49 0.86 -1.02 -3.68
CA ASP A 49 0.47 -0.85 -2.26
C ASP A 49 1.47 -1.53 -1.34
N MET A 50 1.77 -0.87 -0.22
CA MET A 50 2.49 -1.50 0.88
C MET A 50 1.53 -2.01 1.93
N LEU A 51 1.73 -3.28 2.30
CA LEU A 51 0.91 -3.99 3.26
C LEU A 51 1.76 -4.45 4.42
N GLN A 52 1.22 -4.30 5.62
CA GLN A 52 1.73 -4.97 6.81
C GLN A 52 0.88 -6.22 7.03
N LEU A 53 1.52 -7.38 6.99
CA LEU A 53 0.90 -8.70 7.10
C LEU A 53 1.31 -9.35 8.40
N GLU A 54 0.34 -9.88 9.14
CA GLU A 54 0.57 -10.66 10.36
C GLU A 54 0.30 -12.14 10.09
N GLY A 55 1.32 -12.99 10.22
CA GLY A 55 1.26 -14.36 9.71
C GLY A 55 2.43 -15.25 10.09
N THR A 56 2.57 -16.35 9.37
CA THR A 56 3.66 -17.31 9.55
C THR A 56 4.17 -17.80 8.20
N TRP A 57 5.48 -17.92 8.08
CA TRP A 57 6.12 -18.59 6.95
C TRP A 57 5.80 -20.09 6.97
N ALA A 58 5.42 -20.62 5.81
CA ALA A 58 5.17 -22.03 5.60
C ALA A 58 5.69 -22.44 4.22
N THR A 59 6.15 -23.68 4.10
CA THR A 59 6.48 -24.26 2.81
C THR A 59 5.20 -24.72 2.12
N SER A 60 4.99 -24.32 0.87
CA SER A 60 3.89 -24.75 0.03
C SER A 60 3.92 -26.26 -0.17
N ASN A 61 2.79 -26.91 0.09
CA ASN A 61 2.61 -28.35 -0.14
C ASN A 61 2.50 -28.71 -1.64
N TYR A 62 2.44 -27.71 -2.54
CA TYR A 62 2.27 -27.93 -3.98
C TYR A 62 3.60 -27.94 -4.73
N ASP A 63 4.46 -26.95 -4.49
CA ASP A 63 5.71 -26.72 -5.23
C ASP A 63 6.94 -26.58 -4.32
N GLY A 64 6.78 -26.70 -2.99
CA GLY A 64 7.88 -26.56 -2.04
C GLY A 64 8.40 -25.13 -1.87
N ALA A 65 7.72 -24.14 -2.47
CA ALA A 65 8.11 -22.73 -2.34
C ALA A 65 7.81 -22.19 -0.94
N LEU A 66 8.63 -21.25 -0.46
CA LEU A 66 8.37 -20.55 0.79
C LEU A 66 7.24 -19.52 0.57
N GLU A 67 6.16 -19.64 1.33
CA GLU A 67 4.99 -18.77 1.25
C GLU A 67 4.68 -18.16 2.63
N PHE A 68 4.16 -16.93 2.64
CA PHE A 68 3.71 -16.30 3.87
C PHE A 68 2.20 -16.46 4.03
N SER A 69 1.77 -17.22 5.04
CA SER A 69 0.36 -17.38 5.37
C SER A 69 -0.05 -16.36 6.43
N PHE A 70 -0.86 -15.37 6.06
CA PHE A 70 -1.27 -14.29 6.95
C PHE A 70 -2.75 -14.37 7.34
N LYS A 71 -3.06 -13.90 8.54
CA LYS A 71 -4.43 -13.81 9.05
C LYS A 71 -5.00 -12.42 8.84
N ASN A 72 -4.15 -11.41 8.97
CA ASN A 72 -4.52 -10.01 8.91
C ASN A 72 -3.61 -9.29 7.91
N ALA A 73 -4.19 -8.33 7.17
CA ALA A 73 -3.48 -7.42 6.29
C ALA A 73 -4.01 -6.00 6.55
N ILE A 74 -3.11 -5.04 6.70
CA ILE A 74 -3.43 -3.61 6.76
C ILE A 74 -2.60 -2.84 5.74
N LEU A 75 -3.15 -1.76 5.20
CA LEU A 75 -2.37 -0.80 4.43
C LEU A 75 -1.38 -0.10 5.37
N THR A 76 -0.18 0.14 4.87
CA THR A 76 0.84 0.90 5.58
C THR A 76 1.57 1.81 4.61
N ILE A 77 2.03 2.96 5.11
CA ILE A 77 2.85 3.91 4.36
C ILE A 77 4.11 4.20 5.16
N PRO A 78 5.25 4.53 4.52
CA PRO A 78 6.46 4.87 5.25
C PRO A 78 6.28 6.15 6.03
N GLU A 79 6.84 6.21 7.24
CA GLU A 79 6.86 7.42 8.05
C GLU A 79 8.01 8.36 7.64
N ASP A 80 9.13 7.79 7.17
CA ASP A 80 10.27 8.56 6.70
C ASP A 80 9.92 9.35 5.41
N PRO A 81 10.12 10.68 5.38
CA PRO A 81 9.74 11.50 4.23
C PRO A 81 10.38 11.08 2.91
N ARG A 82 11.64 10.59 2.95
CA ARG A 82 12.35 10.14 1.75
C ARG A 82 11.79 8.82 1.24
N ALA A 83 11.57 7.85 2.14
CA ALA A 83 10.95 6.58 1.79
C ALA A 83 9.49 6.76 1.31
N LEU A 84 8.76 7.71 1.89
CA LEU A 84 7.41 8.06 1.45
C LEU A 84 7.43 8.69 0.05
N LEU A 85 8.40 9.56 -0.26
CA LEU A 85 8.59 10.08 -1.62
C LEU A 85 8.90 8.95 -2.60
N GLN A 86 9.80 8.04 -2.25
CA GLN A 86 10.12 6.89 -3.08
C GLN A 86 8.88 6.00 -3.32
N TYR A 87 8.06 5.82 -2.29
CA TYR A 87 6.78 5.13 -2.41
C TYR A 87 5.82 5.86 -3.36
N ALA A 88 5.67 7.18 -3.19
CA ALA A 88 4.83 8.04 -4.04
C ALA A 88 5.28 7.99 -5.50
N ALA A 89 6.58 8.15 -5.77
CA ALA A 89 7.16 8.05 -7.10
C ALA A 89 6.89 6.69 -7.75
N ASN A 90 7.03 5.59 -6.99
CA ASN A 90 6.78 4.24 -7.48
C ASN A 90 5.34 3.98 -7.91
N ILE A 91 4.36 4.59 -7.24
CA ILE A 91 2.94 4.44 -7.58
C ILE A 91 2.43 5.50 -8.55
N THR A 92 3.20 6.59 -8.75
CA THR A 92 2.87 7.64 -9.70
C THR A 92 3.35 7.28 -11.10
N LYS A 93 2.41 7.20 -12.05
CA LYS A 93 2.77 6.98 -13.44
C LYS A 93 3.54 8.17 -14.01
N GLY A 94 4.71 7.91 -14.59
CA GLY A 94 5.54 8.92 -15.23
C GLY A 94 6.59 9.54 -14.32
N ILE A 95 6.68 9.13 -13.05
CA ILE A 95 7.78 9.47 -12.15
C ILE A 95 8.69 8.25 -12.03
N GLY A 96 9.94 8.41 -12.46
CA GLY A 96 11.00 7.42 -12.24
C GLY A 96 12.04 7.93 -11.26
N PRO A 97 13.08 7.13 -10.95
CA PRO A 97 14.11 7.49 -9.97
C PRO A 97 14.78 8.84 -10.25
N ALA A 98 15.02 9.19 -11.52
CA ALA A 98 15.61 10.46 -11.89
C ALA A 98 14.73 11.67 -11.54
N ILE A 99 13.41 11.56 -11.75
CA ILE A 99 12.47 12.64 -11.41
C ILE A 99 12.28 12.70 -9.89
N GLU A 100 12.20 11.54 -9.24
CA GLU A 100 12.15 11.42 -7.78
C GLU A 100 13.33 12.16 -7.11
N ASP A 101 14.55 11.94 -7.60
CA ASP A 101 15.74 12.61 -7.08
C ASP A 101 15.68 14.13 -7.29
N VAL A 102 15.17 14.60 -8.43
CA VAL A 102 14.99 16.04 -8.68
C VAL A 102 13.94 16.64 -7.74
N ILE A 103 12.81 15.96 -7.52
CA ILE A 103 11.78 16.38 -6.55
C ILE A 103 12.39 16.50 -5.15
N TRP A 104 13.21 15.52 -4.74
CA TRP A 104 13.87 15.54 -3.44
C TRP A 104 14.90 16.67 -3.32
N ILE A 105 15.69 16.90 -4.37
CA ILE A 105 16.69 17.98 -4.38
C ILE A 105 16.01 19.35 -4.28
N GLU A 106 14.90 19.54 -4.99
CA GLU A 106 14.20 20.83 -5.06
C GLU A 106 13.38 21.11 -3.79
N TYR A 107 12.63 20.12 -3.28
CA TYR A 107 11.64 20.34 -2.23
C TYR A 107 11.99 19.66 -0.89
N GLY A 108 12.96 18.74 -0.86
CA GLY A 108 13.39 18.05 0.35
C GLY A 108 12.22 17.38 1.08
N GLU A 109 12.18 17.55 2.40
CA GLU A 109 11.13 16.99 3.27
C GLU A 109 9.74 17.60 3.02
N SER A 110 9.67 18.80 2.43
CA SER A 110 8.41 19.53 2.19
C SER A 110 7.75 19.17 0.87
N TRP A 111 8.25 18.15 0.14
CA TRP A 111 7.73 17.75 -1.17
C TRP A 111 6.21 17.51 -1.22
N ARG A 112 5.60 17.12 -0.09
CA ARG A 112 4.15 16.87 0.01
C ARG A 112 3.29 18.12 -0.16
N GLU A 113 3.86 19.30 0.09
CA GLU A 113 3.18 20.59 -0.05
C GLU A 113 3.12 21.07 -1.51
N HIS A 114 3.81 20.35 -2.41
CA HIS A 114 3.93 20.70 -3.83
C HIS A 114 3.13 19.71 -4.71
N ASP A 115 1.89 20.08 -5.01
CA ASP A 115 0.91 19.25 -5.72
C ASP A 115 1.00 19.34 -7.25
N ASP A 116 1.56 20.40 -7.80
CA ASP A 116 1.64 20.66 -9.24
C ASP A 116 2.97 20.16 -9.85
N LEU A 117 4.10 20.16 -9.13
CA LEU A 117 5.44 19.87 -9.70
C LEU A 117 5.78 20.72 -10.96
N THR A 118 5.12 21.87 -11.16
CA THR A 118 5.46 22.82 -12.24
C THR A 118 6.93 23.20 -12.14
N GLY A 119 7.63 23.10 -13.27
CA GLY A 119 9.04 23.48 -13.38
C GLY A 119 10.03 22.33 -13.25
N ILE A 120 9.59 21.13 -12.82
CA ILE A 120 10.45 19.94 -12.78
C ILE A 120 10.67 19.41 -14.21
N PRO A 121 11.93 19.33 -14.70
CA PRO A 121 12.21 18.83 -16.03
C PRO A 121 11.72 17.40 -16.24
N GLY A 122 11.03 17.15 -17.36
CA GLY A 122 10.50 15.82 -17.68
C GLY A 122 9.12 15.50 -17.07
N VAL A 123 8.57 16.39 -16.25
CA VAL A 123 7.21 16.25 -15.70
C VAL A 123 6.22 17.00 -16.60
N GLY A 124 5.44 16.25 -17.38
CA GLY A 124 4.36 16.78 -18.22
C GLY A 124 3.02 16.88 -17.48
N GLU A 125 2.02 17.52 -18.10
CA GLU A 125 0.67 17.70 -17.53
C GLU A 125 0.02 16.39 -17.05
N SER A 126 0.12 15.31 -17.84
CA SER A 126 -0.42 14.02 -17.44
C SER A 126 0.27 13.45 -16.20
N THR A 127 1.59 13.56 -16.09
CA THR A 127 2.35 13.14 -14.90
C THR A 127 1.93 13.94 -13.67
N ARG A 128 1.70 15.25 -13.81
CA ARG A 128 1.20 16.11 -12.72
C ARG A 128 -0.17 15.68 -12.23
N TRP A 129 -1.07 15.35 -13.14
CA TRP A 129 -2.38 14.81 -12.78
C TRP A 129 -2.25 13.49 -11.99
N TYR A 130 -1.40 12.56 -12.43
CA TYR A 130 -1.14 11.31 -11.68
C TYR A 130 -0.50 11.57 -10.31
N TRP A 131 0.33 12.60 -10.20
CA TRP A 131 0.95 13.01 -8.94
C TRP A 131 -0.09 13.53 -7.94
N GLN A 132 -0.99 14.41 -8.38
CA GLN A 132 -2.09 14.92 -7.56
C GLN A 132 -3.01 13.78 -7.08
N ASP A 133 -3.33 12.84 -7.97
CA ASP A 133 -4.10 11.64 -7.62
C ASP A 133 -3.36 10.79 -6.56
N THR A 134 -2.04 10.65 -6.72
CA THR A 134 -1.19 9.94 -5.76
C THR A 134 -1.18 10.64 -4.40
N LEU A 135 -1.05 11.97 -4.34
CA LEU A 135 -1.09 12.71 -3.08
C LEU A 135 -2.42 12.52 -2.34
N LYS A 136 -3.55 12.55 -3.06
CA LYS A 136 -4.88 12.26 -2.48
C LYS A 136 -4.94 10.84 -1.93
N ARG A 137 -4.45 9.85 -2.68
CA ARG A 137 -4.39 8.46 -2.22
C ARG A 137 -3.53 8.31 -0.96
N LEU A 138 -2.40 9.02 -0.87
CA LEU A 138 -1.54 9.00 0.32
C LEU A 138 -2.25 9.60 1.54
N GLU A 139 -2.98 10.70 1.35
CA GLU A 139 -3.78 11.31 2.40
C GLU A 139 -4.89 10.36 2.88
N GLU A 140 -5.63 9.73 1.96
CA GLU A 140 -6.64 8.73 2.30
C GLU A 140 -6.04 7.53 3.06
N GLN A 141 -4.88 7.02 2.62
CA GLN A 141 -4.16 5.93 3.30
C GLN A 141 -3.68 6.34 4.69
N GLN A 142 -3.27 7.59 4.86
CA GLN A 142 -2.86 8.12 6.16
C GLN A 142 -4.06 8.20 7.12
N VAL A 143 -5.20 8.73 6.67
CA VAL A 143 -6.44 8.77 7.46
C VAL A 143 -6.92 7.36 7.81
N GLN A 144 -6.86 6.42 6.85
CA GLN A 144 -7.19 5.02 7.09
C GLN A 144 -6.33 4.42 8.21
N THR A 145 -5.01 4.57 8.11
CA THR A 145 -4.06 4.02 9.10
C THR A 145 -4.32 4.62 10.48
N GLN A 146 -4.54 5.93 10.57
CA GLN A 146 -4.86 6.60 11.83
C GLN A 146 -6.18 6.10 12.43
N THR A 147 -7.20 5.88 11.61
CA THR A 147 -8.50 5.37 12.04
C THR A 147 -8.39 3.96 12.61
N ILE A 148 -7.70 3.08 11.88
CA ILE A 148 -7.51 1.69 12.31
C ILE A 148 -6.75 1.68 13.64
N SER A 149 -5.65 2.43 13.74
CA SER A 149 -4.89 2.58 14.98
C SER A 149 -5.74 3.09 16.15
N PHE A 150 -6.62 4.07 15.91
CA PHE A 150 -7.56 4.55 16.92
C PHE A 150 -8.51 3.45 17.41
N LEU A 151 -9.14 2.70 16.50
CA LEU A 151 -10.05 1.60 16.84
C LEU A 151 -9.35 0.47 17.59
N LEU A 152 -8.12 0.12 17.18
CA LEU A 152 -7.28 -0.84 17.91
C LEU A 152 -7.02 -0.36 19.34
N GLY A 153 -6.71 0.93 19.53
CA GLY A 153 -6.57 1.54 20.85
C GLY A 153 -7.84 1.54 21.71
N LYS A 154 -9.01 1.36 21.08
CA LYS A 154 -10.30 1.15 21.78
C LYS A 154 -10.65 -0.33 22.00
N GLY A 155 -9.76 -1.25 21.67
CA GLY A 155 -9.93 -2.68 21.87
C GLY A 155 -10.64 -3.41 20.72
N CYS A 156 -10.84 -2.76 19.56
CA CYS A 156 -11.29 -3.47 18.37
C CYS A 156 -10.19 -4.43 17.88
N THR A 157 -10.59 -5.54 17.27
CA THR A 157 -9.66 -6.39 16.51
C THR A 157 -9.31 -5.71 15.19
N ILE A 158 -8.15 -6.05 14.59
CA ILE A 158 -7.73 -5.53 13.27
C ILE A 158 -8.83 -5.75 12.22
N ASN A 159 -9.44 -6.94 12.20
CA ASN A 159 -10.49 -7.25 11.23
C ASN A 159 -11.72 -6.35 11.42
N LEU A 160 -12.14 -6.13 12.66
CA LEU A 160 -13.28 -5.23 12.94
C LEU A 160 -12.95 -3.79 12.55
N ALA A 161 -11.74 -3.31 12.87
CA ALA A 161 -11.29 -1.98 12.54
C ALA A 161 -11.22 -1.73 11.02
N THR A 162 -10.66 -2.68 10.27
CA THR A 162 -10.60 -2.63 8.81
C THR A 162 -11.98 -2.69 8.18
N LEU A 163 -12.88 -3.57 8.66
CA LEU A 163 -14.27 -3.64 8.18
C LEU A 163 -15.04 -2.35 8.45
N ALA A 164 -14.82 -1.73 9.61
CA ALA A 164 -15.43 -0.44 9.94
C ALA A 164 -14.99 0.63 8.95
N TRP A 165 -13.69 0.72 8.65
CA TRP A 165 -13.17 1.62 7.62
C TRP A 165 -13.74 1.32 6.23
N THR A 166 -13.78 0.05 5.81
CA THR A 166 -14.34 -0.32 4.50
C THR A 166 -15.82 0.08 4.38
N ARG A 167 -16.57 0.04 5.49
CA ARG A 167 -18.00 0.36 5.50
C ARG A 167 -18.29 1.86 5.59
N TRP A 168 -17.50 2.61 6.35
CA TRP A 168 -17.81 4.00 6.69
C TRP A 168 -16.72 5.02 6.30
N GLY A 169 -15.55 4.57 5.87
CA GLY A 169 -14.42 5.42 5.46
C GLY A 169 -14.03 6.42 6.53
N ALA A 170 -13.78 7.67 6.14
CA ALA A 170 -13.48 8.76 7.07
C ALA A 170 -14.59 9.03 8.11
N LYS A 171 -15.83 8.56 7.89
CA LYS A 171 -16.92 8.66 8.88
C LYS A 171 -16.87 7.59 9.98
N THR A 172 -15.86 6.73 9.97
CA THR A 172 -15.69 5.67 10.97
C THR A 172 -15.34 6.22 12.35
N TYR A 173 -14.69 7.38 12.41
CA TYR A 173 -14.46 8.11 13.65
C TYR A 173 -14.90 9.57 13.45
N GLY A 174 -15.90 9.98 14.22
CA GLY A 174 -16.56 11.27 14.15
C GLY A 174 -17.47 11.47 15.34
#